data_AF-A0A8X6UTL5-F1
#
_entry.id   AF-A0A8X6UTL5-F1
#
_cell.length_a   1.000
_cell.length_b   1.000
_cell.length_c   1.000
_cell.angle_alpha   90.00
_cell.angle_beta   90.00
_cell.angle_gamma   90.00
#
_symmetry.space_group_name_H-M   'P 1'
#
loop_
_entity.id
_entity.type
_entity.pdbx_description
1 polymer ?
#
loop_
_entity_poly.entity_id
_entity_poly.type
_entity_poly.pdbx_seq_one_letter_code
_entity_poly.pdbx_strand_id
1 'polypeptide(L)'
;MSGKRASRHFSQFCEFESGIVIGMKTAGWSTHRVAGQVDRSECAVRNCWERWTQEGTKARKTGSGATRKATRREDRRIMRQALVDPTVTR
;
A
#
# COMPACT_ATOMS: atom_id res chain seq x y z
N MET A 1 -3.58 -20.83 19.20
CA MET A 1 -4.43 -21.01 18.00
C MET A 1 -4.54 -19.69 17.25
N SER A 2 -3.60 -19.40 16.36
CA SER A 2 -3.60 -18.16 15.59
C SER A 2 -4.37 -18.39 14.29
N GLY A 3 -5.69 -18.24 14.35
CA GLY A 3 -6.56 -18.41 13.19
C GLY A 3 -6.17 -17.41 12.11
N LYS A 4 -5.49 -17.89 11.07
CA LYS A 4 -5.27 -17.14 9.83
C LYS A 4 -6.66 -16.90 9.24
N ARG A 5 -7.19 -15.68 9.41
CA ARG A 5 -8.43 -15.28 8.71
C ARG A 5 -8.12 -15.41 7.22
N ALA A 6 -8.75 -16.37 6.56
CA ALA A 6 -8.73 -16.48 5.13
C ALA A 6 -9.24 -15.14 4.59
N SER A 7 -8.34 -14.35 4.00
CA SER A 7 -8.69 -13.13 3.28
C SER A 7 -9.46 -13.58 2.05
N ARG A 8 -10.77 -13.77 2.21
CA ARG A 8 -11.69 -13.89 1.09
C ARG A 8 -11.41 -12.70 0.20
N HIS A 9 -11.22 -12.94 -1.11
CA HIS A 9 -11.18 -11.89 -2.12
C HIS A 9 -12.55 -11.19 -2.10
N PHE A 10 -12.72 -10.28 -1.14
CA PHE A 10 -13.84 -9.37 -1.10
C PHE A 10 -13.66 -8.52 -2.34
N SER A 11 -14.63 -8.59 -3.26
CA SER A 11 -14.66 -7.87 -4.52
C SER A 11 -14.07 -6.48 -4.28
N GLN A 12 -12.82 -6.30 -4.72
CA GLN A 12 -12.11 -5.06 -4.52
C GLN A 12 -12.89 -4.05 -5.34
N PHE A 13 -13.36 -2.97 -4.70
CA PHE A 13 -14.01 -1.88 -5.40
C PHE A 13 -13.23 -1.55 -6.67
N CYS A 14 -13.92 -1.36 -7.80
CA CYS A 14 -13.25 -0.78 -8.93
C CYS A 14 -12.84 0.67 -8.60
N GLU A 15 -11.91 1.24 -9.36
CA GLU A 15 -11.42 2.60 -9.10
C GLU A 15 -12.56 3.62 -9.11
N PHE A 16 -13.53 3.43 -10.01
CA PHE A 16 -14.73 4.27 -10.11
C PHE A 16 -15.61 4.20 -8.85
N GLU A 17 -15.96 2.99 -8.38
CA GLU A 17 -16.75 2.83 -7.16
C GLU A 17 -16.02 3.38 -5.93
N SER A 18 -14.69 3.22 -5.87
CA SER A 18 -13.85 3.79 -4.80
C SER A 18 -13.94 5.33 -4.82
N GLY A 19 -13.88 5.94 -6.00
CA GLY A 19 -14.05 7.38 -6.17
C GLY A 19 -15.41 7.89 -5.68
N ILE A 20 -16.49 7.16 -5.97
CA ILE A 20 -17.84 7.49 -5.47
C ILE A 20 -17.89 7.43 -3.94
N VAL A 21 -17.36 6.37 -3.34
CA VAL A 21 -17.28 6.21 -1.89
C VAL A 21 -16.51 7.36 -1.24
N ILE A 22 -15.34 7.70 -1.79
CA ILE A 22 -14.50 8.79 -1.28
C ILE A 22 -15.23 10.14 -1.40
N GLY A 23 -15.89 10.42 -2.53
CA GLY A 23 -16.65 11.65 -2.73
C GLY A 23 -17.78 11.80 -1.70
N MET A 24 -18.59 10.76 -1.51
CA MET A 24 -19.69 10.80 -0.54
C MET A 24 -19.20 10.89 0.91
N LYS A 25 -18.13 10.15 1.26
CA LYS A 25 -17.53 10.23 2.60
C LYS A 25 -16.93 11.61 2.88
N THR A 26 -16.29 12.22 1.90
CA THR A 26 -15.76 13.60 2.00
C THR A 26 -16.90 14.61 2.16
N ALA A 27 -18.06 14.38 1.53
CA ALA A 27 -19.27 15.19 1.70
C ALA A 27 -19.98 14.98 3.06
N GLY A 28 -19.40 14.22 3.99
CA GLY A 28 -19.94 14.02 5.33
C GLY A 28 -21.04 12.95 5.44
N TRP A 29 -21.20 12.10 4.43
CA TRP A 29 -22.24 11.08 4.46
C TRP A 29 -21.91 9.95 5.46
N SER A 30 -22.96 9.42 6.11
CA SER A 30 -22.84 8.27 7.00
C SER A 30 -22.47 7.01 6.22
N THR A 31 -21.70 6.13 6.84
CA THR A 31 -21.22 4.89 6.20
C THR A 31 -22.38 4.00 5.75
N HIS A 32 -23.44 3.90 6.56
CA HIS A 32 -24.67 3.19 6.20
C HIS A 32 -25.32 3.77 4.94
N ARG A 33 -25.44 5.10 4.84
CA ARG A 33 -26.05 5.75 3.67
C ARG A 33 -25.23 5.52 2.40
N VAL A 34 -23.91 5.58 2.50
CA VAL A 34 -23.01 5.28 1.37
C VAL A 34 -23.09 3.80 0.98
N ALA A 35 -23.15 2.89 1.94
CA ALA A 35 -23.30 1.46 1.70
C ALA A 35 -24.60 1.14 0.93
N GLY A 36 -25.71 1.76 1.33
CA GLY A 36 -26.98 1.64 0.60
C GLY A 36 -26.94 2.24 -0.81
N GLN A 37 -26.19 3.34 -1.00
CA GLN A 37 -26.09 3.99 -2.31
C GLN A 37 -25.20 3.23 -3.30
N VAL A 38 -24.16 2.56 -2.82
CA VAL A 38 -23.18 1.85 -3.65
C VAL A 38 -23.52 0.35 -3.76
N ASP A 39 -24.58 -0.12 -3.09
CA ASP A 39 -24.96 -1.54 -2.99
C ASP A 39 -23.79 -2.44 -2.55
N ARG A 40 -23.15 -2.02 -1.46
CA ARG A 40 -21.98 -2.68 -0.87
C ARG A 40 -22.12 -2.76 0.64
N SER A 41 -21.39 -3.69 1.25
CA SER A 41 -21.39 -3.79 2.70
C SER A 41 -20.75 -2.56 3.35
N GLU A 42 -21.24 -2.17 4.53
CA GLU A 42 -20.62 -1.09 5.31
C GLU A 42 -19.14 -1.35 5.62
N CYS A 43 -18.79 -2.63 5.84
CA CYS A 43 -17.40 -3.04 6.01
C CYS A 43 -16.54 -2.73 4.79
N ALA A 44 -17.07 -2.90 3.58
CA ALA A 44 -16.37 -2.54 2.35
C ALA A 44 -16.14 -1.02 2.30
N VAL A 45 -17.19 -0.24 2.52
CA VAL A 45 -17.13 1.24 2.52
C VAL A 45 -16.11 1.75 3.54
N ARG A 46 -16.12 1.19 4.76
CA ARG A 46 -15.15 1.53 5.80
C ARG A 46 -13.72 1.20 5.36
N ASN A 47 -13.48 0.00 4.85
CA ASN A 47 -12.15 -0.41 4.42
C ASN A 47 -11.63 0.44 3.24
N CYS A 48 -12.51 0.86 2.32
CA CYS A 48 -12.17 1.77 1.22
C CYS A 48 -11.74 3.15 1.76
N TRP A 49 -12.52 3.73 2.67
CA TRP A 49 -12.20 5.00 3.31
C TRP A 49 -10.90 4.96 4.14
N GLU A 50 -10.72 3.88 4.92
CA GLU A 50 -9.49 3.66 5.69
C GLU A 50 -8.27 3.50 4.78
N ARG A 51 -8.40 2.77 3.67
CA ARG A 51 -7.32 2.66 2.67
C ARG A 51 -6.99 4.00 2.06
N TRP A 52 -7.98 4.80 1.66
CA TRP A 52 -7.74 6.12 1.06
C TRP A 52 -7.04 7.08 2.04
N THR A 53 -7.51 7.13 3.29
CA THR A 53 -6.87 7.94 4.35
C THR A 53 -5.46 7.46 4.69
N GLN A 54 -5.20 6.15 4.60
CA GLN A 54 -3.87 5.57 4.77
C GLN A 54 -2.98 5.72 3.51
N GLU A 55 -3.53 5.74 2.30
CA GLU A 55 -2.79 5.87 1.04
C GLU A 55 -2.21 7.28 0.86
N GLY A 56 -2.80 8.30 1.49
CA GLY A 56 -2.13 9.60 1.67
C GLY A 56 -0.85 9.50 2.53
N THR A 57 -0.71 8.44 3.31
CA THR A 57 0.49 8.07 4.07
C THR A 57 1.25 6.98 3.31
N LYS A 58 1.81 7.28 2.13
CA LYS A 58 2.83 6.41 1.51
C LYS A 58 4.16 6.48 2.25
N ALA A 59 4.13 6.32 3.56
CA ALA A 59 5.33 6.01 4.33
C ALA A 59 5.72 4.57 3.97
N ARG A 60 6.78 4.42 3.18
CA ARG A 60 7.42 3.13 2.97
C ARG A 60 7.83 2.60 4.34
N LYS A 61 7.21 1.52 4.82
CA LYS A 61 7.62 0.90 6.10
C LYS A 61 9.11 0.59 6.02
N THR A 62 9.89 1.03 7.00
CA THR A 62 11.30 0.66 7.10
C THR A 62 11.41 -0.86 7.10
N GLY A 63 12.11 -1.43 6.10
CA GLY A 63 12.16 -2.88 5.88
C GLY A 63 11.17 -3.44 4.84
N SER A 64 10.40 -2.59 4.17
CA SER A 64 9.58 -3.00 3.02
C SER A 64 10.39 -3.01 1.71
N GLY A 65 10.43 -4.19 1.08
CA GLY A 65 11.21 -4.47 -0.13
C GLY A 65 11.82 -5.87 -0.05
N ALA A 66 12.37 -6.36 -1.16
CA ALA A 66 13.12 -7.61 -1.13
C ALA A 66 14.31 -7.51 -0.16
N THR A 67 14.61 -8.60 0.54
CA THR A 67 15.81 -8.70 1.38
C THR A 67 17.02 -8.31 0.53
N ARG A 68 17.87 -7.42 1.06
CA ARG A 68 19.08 -7.02 0.35
C ARG A 68 19.94 -8.25 0.11
N LYS A 69 20.31 -8.49 -1.15
CA LYS A 69 21.24 -9.57 -1.51
C LYS A 69 22.64 -9.35 -0.96
N ALA A 70 23.03 -8.07 -0.83
CA ALA A 70 24.32 -7.67 -0.30
C ALA A 70 24.17 -6.97 1.05
N THR A 71 25.10 -7.26 1.95
CA THR A 71 25.28 -6.56 3.21
C THR A 71 25.89 -5.17 2.98
N ARG A 72 25.70 -4.25 3.93
CA ARG A 72 26.37 -2.93 3.89
C ARG A 72 27.90 -3.03 3.82
N ARG A 73 28.49 -4.15 4.20
CA ARG A 73 29.94 -4.37 4.13
C ARG A 73 30.36 -4.72 2.71
N GLU A 74 29.60 -5.58 2.04
CA GLU A 74 29.81 -5.95 0.64
C GLU A 74 29.59 -4.76 -0.29
N ASP A 75 28.52 -3.97 -0.09
CA ASP A 75 28.28 -2.75 -0.87
C ASP A 75 29.46 -1.76 -0.75
N ARG A 76 29.99 -1.57 0.46
CA ARG A 76 31.19 -0.73 0.69
C ARG A 76 32.45 -1.31 0.07
N ARG A 77 32.53 -2.62 -0.14
CA ARG A 77 33.65 -3.26 -0.83
C ARG A 77 33.50 -3.07 -2.35
N ILE A 78 32.30 -3.25 -2.88
CA ILE A 78 31.96 -3.03 -4.30
C ILE A 78 32.25 -1.56 -4.68
N MET A 79 31.75 -0.60 -3.88
CA MET A 79 32.01 0.83 -4.13
C MET A 79 33.51 1.16 -4.10
N ARG A 80 34.25 0.62 -3.12
CA ARG A 80 35.71 0.81 -3.07
C ARG A 80 36.42 0.19 -4.27
N GLN A 81 36.00 -0.99 -4.71
CA GLN A 81 36.57 -1.63 -5.88
C GLN A 81 36.30 -0.81 -7.15
N ALA A 82 35.06 -0.34 -7.32
CA ALA A 82 34.67 0.49 -8.46
C ALA A 82 35.42 1.84 -8.53
N LEU A 83 35.79 2.41 -7.37
CA LEU A 83 36.58 3.64 -7.29
C LEU A 83 38.07 3.41 -7.60
N VAL A 84 38.57 2.20 -7.39
CA VAL A 84 39.99 1.85 -7.64
C VAL A 84 40.21 1.35 -9.06
N ASP A 85 39.15 0.89 -9.74
CA ASP A 85 39.24 0.33 -11.09
C ASP A 85 39.14 1.44 -12.17
N PRO A 86 40.25 1.78 -12.88
CA PRO A 86 40.25 2.85 -13.89
C PRO A 86 39.42 2.52 -15.14
N THR A 87 38.88 1.30 -15.23
CA THR A 87 38.03 0.85 -16.34
C THR A 87 36.55 1.23 -16.19
N VAL A 88 36.11 1.66 -15.00
CA VAL A 88 34.72 2.02 -14.71
C VAL A 88 34.41 3.50 -15.02
N THR A 89 35.45 4.33 -15.18
CA THR A 89 35.33 5.79 -15.38
C THR A 89 35.62 6.26 -16.81
N ARG A 90 35.69 5.36 -17.80
CA ARG A 90 35.92 5.72 -19.20
C ARG A 90 34.67 5.64 -20.05
#